data_AF-A0A538F154-F1
#
_entry.id   AF-A0A538F154-F1
#
_cell.length_a   1.000
_cell.length_b   1.000
_cell.length_c   1.000
_cell.angle_alpha   90.00
_cell.angle_beta   90.00
_cell.angle_gamma   90.00
#
_symmetry.space_group_name_H-M   'P 1'
#
loop_
_entity.id
_entity.type
_entity.pdbx_description
1 polymer ?
#
loop_
_entity_poly.entity_id
_entity_poly.type
_entity_poly.pdbx_seq_one_letter_code
_entity_poly.pdbx_strand_id
1 'polypeptide(L)'
;MGRKLLWASLVLSPVTILLRYAVHAGDVTLFAVAAAGLVPLAWLIGEATEHAGEHTGPGIGGFLNASFGNAPELIIALFAVAQGLPNVVRASLVGSVVSNLLLVLGIALYLGARETRRLDRASLLGQLGLVGAATLLFLVTAVPGWSGNPERHSLAVVTAPVAAVLLLLYLGVTARGLRRHKRLHAESGAVPGSGWTLPAALGVLAAATAVTAFVSEILVHSLDAFANAVGLSEFFTAAVIVAIVGNAAEHGGAAVIAHRGNLRLATEIAVSSSAQVALLVTGAVALLSWLVKPALPLTFRPVELAAMGGSALAVAFVLWDARTRRWEGALLIGLYAVAAIGFGFAGDR
;
A
#
# COMPACT_ATOMS: atom_id res chain seq x y z
N MET A 1 18.09 -16.42 5.43
CA MET A 1 18.72 -15.21 6.02
C MET A 1 17.70 -14.08 6.24
N GLY A 2 16.88 -13.71 5.24
CA GLY A 2 15.89 -12.63 5.33
C GLY A 2 14.90 -12.69 6.50
N ARG A 3 14.20 -13.82 6.73
CA ARG A 3 13.25 -13.93 7.88
C ARG A 3 13.94 -13.69 9.24
N LYS A 4 15.16 -14.20 9.44
CA LYS A 4 15.90 -13.98 10.71
C LYS A 4 16.24 -12.50 10.92
N LEU A 5 16.58 -11.79 9.84
CA LEU A 5 16.82 -10.34 9.89
C LEU A 5 15.53 -9.57 10.21
N LEU A 6 14.39 -9.94 9.59
CA LEU A 6 13.09 -9.31 9.87
C LEU A 6 12.68 -9.50 11.34
N TRP A 7 12.80 -10.73 11.86
CA TRP A 7 12.58 -11.01 13.28
C TRP A 7 13.51 -10.21 14.19
N ALA A 8 14.80 -10.11 13.86
CA ALA A 8 15.74 -9.31 14.63
C ALA A 8 15.38 -7.81 14.59
N SER A 9 14.94 -7.30 13.44
CA SER A 9 14.55 -5.89 13.29
C SER A 9 13.23 -5.52 13.96
N LEU A 10 12.42 -6.48 14.43
CA LEU A 10 11.23 -6.16 15.25
C LEU A 10 11.61 -5.45 16.56
N VAL A 11 12.87 -5.55 17.01
CA VAL A 11 13.36 -4.78 18.17
C VAL A 11 13.38 -3.28 17.91
N LEU A 12 13.40 -2.84 16.65
CA LEU A 12 13.37 -1.42 16.30
C LEU A 12 12.08 -0.76 16.76
N SER A 13 10.94 -1.46 16.74
CA SER A 13 9.65 -0.91 17.16
C SER A 13 9.59 -0.51 18.65
N PRO A 14 9.93 -1.38 19.63
CA PRO A 14 10.02 -0.97 21.03
C PRO A 14 11.16 0.03 21.26
N VAL A 15 12.26 -0.04 20.50
CA VAL A 15 13.32 0.98 20.55
C VAL A 15 12.80 2.36 20.14
N THR A 16 12.00 2.46 19.08
CA THR A 16 11.37 3.73 18.66
C THR A 16 10.51 4.31 19.79
N ILE A 17 9.69 3.49 20.43
CA ILE A 17 8.84 3.90 21.54
C ILE A 17 9.69 4.37 22.73
N LEU A 18 10.76 3.63 23.07
CA LEU A 18 11.69 4.02 24.13
C LEU A 18 12.42 5.33 23.82
N LEU A 19 12.88 5.50 22.58
CA LEU A 19 13.55 6.71 22.13
C LEU A 19 12.63 7.93 22.23
N ARG A 20 11.33 7.76 21.95
CA ARG A 20 10.33 8.83 22.09
C ARG A 20 10.09 9.19 23.56
N TYR A 21 9.74 8.22 24.40
CA TYR A 21 9.18 8.50 25.72
C TYR A 21 10.21 8.52 26.86
N ALA A 22 11.33 7.80 26.73
CA ALA A 22 12.36 7.76 27.77
C ALA A 22 13.55 8.66 27.42
N VAL A 23 14.06 8.56 26.19
CA VAL A 23 15.29 9.26 25.78
C VAL A 23 14.98 10.65 25.22
N HIS A 24 13.76 10.91 24.74
CA HIS A 24 13.37 12.16 24.08
C HIS A 24 14.30 12.50 22.90
N ALA A 25 14.59 11.50 22.06
CA ALA A 25 15.43 11.66 20.88
C ALA A 25 14.84 12.67 19.88
N GLY A 26 15.70 13.32 19.10
CA GLY A 26 15.27 14.30 18.09
C GLY A 26 14.43 13.68 16.97
N ASP A 27 13.52 14.46 16.40
CA ASP A 27 12.50 13.99 15.46
C ASP A 27 13.09 13.35 14.20
N VAL A 28 14.22 13.82 13.68
CA VAL A 28 14.91 13.19 12.54
C VAL A 28 15.31 11.74 12.85
N THR A 29 15.79 11.49 14.07
CA THR A 29 16.15 10.13 14.50
C THR A 29 14.90 9.29 14.72
N LEU A 30 13.87 9.87 15.34
CA LEU A 30 12.59 9.20 15.54
C LEU A 30 11.95 8.77 14.22
N PHE A 31 11.95 9.64 13.21
CA PHE A 31 11.45 9.32 11.88
C PHE A 31 12.20 8.15 11.26
N ALA A 32 13.54 8.20 11.27
CA ALA A 32 14.37 7.16 10.66
C ALA A 32 14.17 5.79 11.34
N VAL A 33 14.15 5.75 12.68
CA VAL A 33 13.97 4.49 13.42
C VAL A 33 12.52 4.01 13.35
N ALA A 34 11.52 4.91 13.34
CA ALA A 34 10.12 4.55 13.14
C ALA A 34 9.88 3.95 11.75
N ALA A 35 10.40 4.59 10.69
CA ALA A 35 10.33 4.11 9.32
C ALA A 35 10.95 2.72 9.19
N ALA A 36 12.15 2.52 9.75
CA ALA A 36 12.82 1.23 9.75
C ALA A 36 12.07 0.17 10.59
N GLY A 37 11.46 0.56 11.71
CA GLY A 37 10.70 -0.32 12.59
C GLY A 37 9.34 -0.74 12.05
N LEU A 38 8.75 0.04 11.14
CA LEU A 38 7.48 -0.30 10.48
C LEU A 38 7.64 -1.39 9.43
N VAL A 39 8.79 -1.46 8.75
CA VAL A 39 9.07 -2.49 7.73
C VAL A 39 8.86 -3.93 8.25
N PRO A 40 9.50 -4.36 9.36
CA PRO A 40 9.29 -5.71 9.89
C PRO A 40 7.91 -5.91 10.51
N LEU A 41 7.27 -4.85 11.03
CA LEU A 41 5.90 -4.93 11.55
C LEU A 41 4.88 -5.18 10.44
N ALA A 42 5.01 -4.48 9.31
CA ALA A 42 4.18 -4.72 8.14
C ALA A 42 4.31 -6.18 7.68
N TRP A 43 5.54 -6.70 7.64
CA TRP A 43 5.78 -8.11 7.30
C TRP A 43 5.11 -9.06 8.31
N LEU A 44 5.22 -8.78 9.61
CA LEU A 44 4.62 -9.61 10.65
C LEU A 44 3.08 -9.61 10.58
N ILE A 45 2.47 -8.47 10.27
CA ILE A 45 1.03 -8.36 10.03
C ILE A 45 0.63 -9.21 8.81
N GLY A 46 1.38 -9.13 7.71
CA GLY A 46 1.14 -9.94 6.52
C GLY A 46 1.19 -11.44 6.80
N GLU A 47 2.24 -11.91 7.47
CA GLU A 47 2.41 -13.33 7.83
C GLU A 47 1.30 -13.82 8.79
N ALA A 48 0.96 -13.01 9.80
CA ALA A 48 -0.12 -13.33 10.74
C ALA A 48 -1.49 -13.41 10.03
N THR A 49 -1.71 -12.52 9.06
CA THR A 49 -2.94 -12.47 8.26
C THR A 49 -3.05 -13.68 7.34
N GLU A 50 -1.95 -14.10 6.70
CA GLU A 50 -1.90 -15.30 5.87
C GLU A 50 -2.23 -16.55 6.70
N HIS A 51 -1.57 -16.74 7.85
CA HIS A 51 -1.84 -17.87 8.75
C HIS A 51 -3.26 -17.87 9.33
N ALA A 52 -3.82 -16.70 9.66
CA ALA A 52 -5.23 -16.62 10.07
C ALA A 52 -6.18 -16.97 8.90
N GLY A 53 -5.81 -16.60 7.67
CA GLY A 53 -6.57 -16.93 6.47
C GLY A 53 -6.63 -18.42 6.16
N GLU A 54 -5.54 -19.16 6.42
CA GLU A 54 -5.47 -20.62 6.25
C GLU A 54 -6.51 -21.37 7.12
N HIS A 55 -6.86 -20.82 8.29
CA HIS A 55 -7.78 -21.43 9.24
C HIS A 55 -9.25 -21.05 9.05
N THR A 56 -9.52 -19.93 8.36
CA THR A 56 -10.87 -19.32 8.30
C THR A 56 -11.57 -19.54 6.97
N GLY A 57 -10.89 -20.22 6.04
CA GLY A 57 -11.38 -20.56 4.71
C GLY A 57 -11.35 -19.38 3.75
N PRO A 58 -11.60 -19.60 2.44
CA PRO A 58 -11.34 -18.60 1.40
C PRO A 58 -12.09 -17.28 1.62
N GLY A 59 -13.32 -17.36 2.13
CA GLY A 59 -14.19 -16.20 2.39
C GLY A 59 -13.60 -15.22 3.40
N ILE A 60 -13.46 -15.70 4.64
CA ILE A 60 -12.99 -14.88 5.76
C ILE A 60 -11.50 -14.59 5.60
N GLY A 61 -10.69 -15.55 5.13
CA GLY A 61 -9.27 -15.33 4.87
C GLY A 61 -9.03 -14.25 3.82
N GLY A 62 -9.82 -14.21 2.74
CA GLY A 62 -9.74 -13.13 1.75
C GLY A 62 -10.10 -11.76 2.33
N PHE A 63 -11.09 -11.69 3.24
CA PHE A 63 -11.45 -10.45 3.93
C PHE A 63 -10.35 -9.99 4.91
N LEU A 64 -9.78 -10.92 5.68
CA LEU A 64 -8.65 -10.65 6.57
C LEU A 64 -7.46 -10.12 5.77
N ASN A 65 -7.12 -10.76 4.66
CA ASN A 65 -6.04 -10.33 3.78
C ASN A 65 -6.26 -8.94 3.20
N ALA A 66 -7.46 -8.67 2.67
CA ALA A 66 -7.81 -7.35 2.14
C ALA A 66 -7.69 -6.25 3.21
N SER A 67 -8.11 -6.54 4.44
CA SER A 67 -8.17 -5.56 5.52
C SER A 67 -6.82 -5.35 6.19
N PHE A 68 -6.23 -6.42 6.72
CA PHE A 68 -5.00 -6.36 7.51
C PHE A 68 -3.74 -6.34 6.66
N GLY A 69 -3.77 -6.88 5.44
CA GLY A 69 -2.64 -6.80 4.50
C GLY A 69 -2.24 -5.35 4.18
N ASN A 70 -3.20 -4.42 4.22
CA ASN A 70 -3.00 -2.98 4.02
C ASN A 70 -3.15 -2.17 5.32
N ALA A 71 -3.10 -2.83 6.49
CA ALA A 71 -3.25 -2.14 7.77
C ALA A 71 -2.16 -1.09 8.02
N PRO A 72 -0.86 -1.32 7.72
CA PRO A 72 0.17 -0.30 7.89
C PRO A 72 -0.16 1.02 7.18
N GLU A 73 -0.56 0.95 5.91
CA GLU A 73 -0.92 2.10 5.08
C GLU A 73 -2.15 2.82 5.63
N LEU A 74 -3.19 2.05 5.97
CA LEU A 74 -4.42 2.58 6.55
C LEU A 74 -4.13 3.31 7.87
N ILE A 75 -3.33 2.72 8.74
CA ILE A 75 -2.97 3.27 10.04
C ILE A 75 -2.16 4.56 9.87
N ILE A 76 -1.10 4.55 9.05
CA ILE A 76 -0.28 5.73 8.78
C ILE A 76 -1.16 6.87 8.22
N ALA A 77 -2.04 6.55 7.26
CA ALA A 77 -2.95 7.53 6.68
C ALA A 77 -3.94 8.10 7.71
N LEU A 78 -4.51 7.28 8.59
CA LEU A 78 -5.44 7.75 9.61
C LEU A 78 -4.75 8.65 10.66
N PHE A 79 -3.52 8.36 11.04
CA PHE A 79 -2.74 9.26 11.91
C PHE A 79 -2.40 10.58 11.21
N ALA A 80 -2.04 10.54 9.93
CA ALA A 80 -1.83 11.76 9.14
C ALA A 80 -3.12 12.58 8.97
N VAL A 81 -4.29 11.94 8.81
CA VAL A 81 -5.59 12.63 8.88
C VAL A 81 -5.79 13.29 10.25
N ALA A 82 -5.51 12.56 11.34
CA ALA A 82 -5.70 13.06 12.69
C ALA A 82 -4.78 14.23 13.05
N GLN A 83 -3.61 14.31 12.43
CA GLN A 83 -2.69 15.44 12.55
C GLN A 83 -2.99 16.60 11.59
N GLY A 84 -4.05 16.49 10.77
CA GLY A 84 -4.40 17.54 9.82
C GLY A 84 -3.42 17.66 8.66
N LEU A 85 -2.84 16.54 8.20
CA LEU A 85 -1.87 16.47 7.10
C LEU A 85 -2.49 15.83 5.84
N PRO A 86 -3.51 16.43 5.21
CA PRO A 86 -4.20 15.83 4.07
C PRO A 86 -3.30 15.68 2.84
N ASN A 87 -2.25 16.50 2.72
CA ASN A 87 -1.23 16.37 1.68
C ASN A 87 -0.41 15.09 1.85
N VAL A 88 0.06 14.81 3.07
CA VAL A 88 0.79 13.58 3.40
C VAL A 88 -0.07 12.35 3.11
N VAL A 89 -1.36 12.38 3.48
CA VAL A 89 -2.29 11.27 3.23
C VAL A 89 -2.45 10.98 1.73
N ARG A 90 -2.74 12.00 0.92
CA ARG A 90 -2.92 11.82 -0.52
C ARG A 90 -1.62 11.35 -1.19
N ALA A 91 -0.50 11.96 -0.80
CA ALA A 91 0.82 11.62 -1.27
C ALA A 91 1.18 10.16 -0.97
N SER A 92 0.97 9.69 0.25
CA SER A 92 1.29 8.30 0.63
C SER A 92 0.40 7.28 -0.09
N LEU A 93 -0.89 7.60 -0.31
CA LEU A 93 -1.81 6.73 -1.06
C LEU A 93 -1.41 6.63 -2.54
N VAL A 94 -1.12 7.76 -3.19
CA VAL A 94 -0.64 7.82 -4.59
C VAL A 94 0.70 7.10 -4.71
N GLY A 95 1.63 7.43 -3.82
CA GLY A 95 2.95 6.83 -3.75
C GLY A 95 2.91 5.31 -3.62
N SER A 96 2.00 4.81 -2.79
CA SER A 96 1.79 3.38 -2.59
C SER A 96 1.31 2.70 -3.87
N VAL A 97 0.29 3.24 -4.56
CA VAL A 97 -0.18 2.71 -5.85
C VAL A 97 0.94 2.73 -6.90
N VAL A 98 1.63 3.86 -7.04
CA VAL A 98 2.71 4.04 -8.04
C VAL A 98 3.88 3.10 -7.74
N SER A 99 4.27 2.95 -6.48
CA SER A 99 5.33 2.04 -6.06
C SER A 99 4.96 0.58 -6.34
N ASN A 100 3.74 0.16 -6.05
CA ASN A 100 3.34 -1.23 -6.27
C ASN A 100 3.27 -1.57 -7.77
N LEU A 101 2.77 -0.63 -8.60
CA LEU A 101 2.72 -0.79 -10.05
C LEU A 101 4.08 -0.73 -10.73
N LEU A 102 4.96 0.19 -10.33
CA LEU A 102 6.21 0.42 -11.04
C LEU A 102 7.40 -0.24 -10.34
N LEU A 103 7.60 0.03 -9.06
CA LEU A 103 8.76 -0.45 -8.32
C LEU A 103 8.65 -1.95 -8.01
N VAL A 104 7.57 -2.38 -7.35
CA VAL A 104 7.42 -3.78 -6.90
C VAL A 104 7.30 -4.73 -8.07
N LEU A 105 6.39 -4.41 -8.99
CA LEU A 105 6.23 -5.20 -10.21
C LEU A 105 7.52 -5.18 -11.04
N GLY A 106 8.18 -4.03 -11.13
CA GLY A 106 9.46 -3.88 -11.84
C GLY A 106 10.54 -4.77 -11.24
N ILE A 107 10.71 -4.78 -9.92
CA ILE A 107 11.63 -5.66 -9.19
C ILE A 107 11.26 -7.13 -9.40
N ALA A 108 9.97 -7.48 -9.30
CA ALA A 108 9.51 -8.85 -9.50
C ALA A 108 9.85 -9.36 -10.92
N LEU A 109 9.56 -8.58 -11.96
CA LEU A 109 9.92 -8.91 -13.34
C LEU A 109 11.44 -8.96 -13.52
N TYR A 110 12.17 -8.00 -12.95
CA TYR A 110 13.63 -7.92 -13.11
C TYR A 110 14.36 -9.11 -12.46
N LEU A 111 13.91 -9.56 -11.29
CA LEU A 111 14.53 -10.67 -10.56
C LEU A 111 14.01 -12.06 -11.01
N GLY A 112 12.73 -12.13 -11.38
CA GLY A 112 12.03 -13.39 -11.63
C GLY A 112 11.90 -13.79 -13.10
N ALA A 113 11.96 -12.86 -14.06
CA ALA A 113 11.82 -13.15 -15.49
C ALA A 113 13.15 -13.65 -16.11
N ARG A 114 13.76 -14.68 -15.50
CA ARG A 114 14.96 -15.35 -16.05
C ARG A 114 14.64 -16.15 -17.32
N GLU A 115 13.41 -16.64 -17.39
CA GLU A 115 12.83 -17.33 -18.55
C GLU A 115 11.51 -16.65 -18.91
N THR A 116 11.20 -16.60 -20.21
CA THR A 116 9.93 -16.04 -20.68
C THR A 116 8.77 -16.93 -20.27
N ARG A 117 7.91 -16.43 -19.38
CA ARG A 117 6.67 -17.09 -18.95
C ARG A 117 5.44 -16.26 -19.30
N ARG A 118 4.30 -16.94 -19.41
CA ARG A 118 3.00 -16.28 -19.62
C ARG A 118 2.37 -15.89 -18.29
N LEU A 119 1.79 -14.70 -18.24
CA LEU A 119 1.02 -14.17 -17.12
C LEU A 119 -0.49 -14.33 -17.35
N ASP A 120 -1.25 -14.25 -16.26
CA ASP A 120 -2.71 -14.21 -16.30
C ASP A 120 -3.19 -12.79 -16.67
N ARG A 121 -3.15 -12.50 -17.97
CA ARG A 121 -3.47 -11.17 -18.50
C ARG A 121 -4.86 -10.68 -18.09
N ALA A 122 -5.86 -11.57 -18.06
CA ALA A 122 -7.22 -11.20 -17.72
C ALA A 122 -7.33 -10.75 -16.26
N SER A 123 -6.71 -11.46 -15.33
CA SER A 123 -6.67 -11.09 -13.91
C SER A 123 -5.97 -9.74 -13.71
N LEU A 124 -4.75 -9.60 -14.26
CA LEU A 124 -3.93 -8.41 -14.08
C LEU A 124 -4.54 -7.15 -14.73
N LEU A 125 -5.06 -7.26 -15.95
CA LEU A 125 -5.75 -6.13 -16.60
C LEU A 125 -7.04 -5.75 -15.87
N GLY A 126 -7.75 -6.72 -15.28
CA GLY A 126 -8.91 -6.43 -14.43
C GLY A 126 -8.55 -5.57 -13.22
N GLN A 127 -7.47 -5.92 -12.53
CA GLN A 127 -6.96 -5.16 -11.38
C GLN A 127 -6.43 -3.77 -11.77
N LEU A 128 -5.70 -3.66 -12.89
CA LEU A 128 -5.30 -2.36 -13.44
C LEU A 128 -6.48 -1.50 -13.86
N GLY A 129 -7.52 -2.12 -14.43
CA GLY A 129 -8.77 -1.45 -14.77
C GLY A 129 -9.45 -0.84 -13.55
N LEU A 130 -9.35 -1.49 -12.37
CA LEU A 130 -9.82 -0.90 -11.11
C LEU A 130 -8.99 0.33 -10.70
N VAL A 131 -7.66 0.27 -10.79
CA VAL A 131 -6.81 1.44 -10.53
C VAL A 131 -7.15 2.60 -11.48
N GLY A 132 -7.37 2.30 -12.77
CA GLY A 132 -7.83 3.28 -13.75
C GLY A 132 -9.20 3.86 -13.41
N ALA A 133 -10.17 3.03 -13.03
CA ALA A 133 -11.49 3.47 -12.59
C ALA A 133 -11.42 4.34 -11.33
N ALA A 134 -10.58 3.98 -10.35
CA ALA A 134 -10.34 4.79 -9.16
C ALA A 134 -9.75 6.16 -9.53
N THR A 135 -8.75 6.18 -10.41
CA THR A 135 -8.14 7.43 -10.91
C THR A 135 -9.17 8.33 -11.58
N LEU A 136 -10.08 7.78 -12.38
CA LEU A 136 -11.17 8.54 -13.00
C LEU A 136 -12.18 9.05 -11.96
N LEU A 137 -12.53 8.23 -10.97
CA LEU A 137 -13.43 8.64 -9.89
C LEU A 137 -12.82 9.76 -9.04
N PHE A 138 -11.50 9.75 -8.81
CA PHE A 138 -10.81 10.83 -8.13
C PHE A 138 -10.88 12.17 -8.87
N LEU A 139 -11.08 12.20 -10.19
CA LEU A 139 -11.24 13.45 -10.93
C LEU A 139 -12.49 14.22 -10.48
N VAL A 140 -13.54 13.52 -10.03
CA VAL A 140 -14.78 14.12 -9.53
C VAL A 140 -14.52 15.04 -8.34
N THR A 141 -13.58 14.67 -7.45
CA THR A 141 -13.20 15.47 -6.28
C THR A 141 -12.00 16.36 -6.54
N ALA A 142 -11.04 15.89 -7.34
CA ALA A 142 -9.78 16.59 -7.61
C ALA A 142 -9.95 17.84 -8.47
N VAL A 143 -10.70 17.77 -9.57
CA VAL A 143 -10.85 18.90 -10.50
C VAL A 143 -11.45 20.14 -9.81
N PRO A 144 -12.53 20.02 -9.01
CA PRO A 144 -13.02 21.16 -8.22
C PRO A 144 -12.01 21.66 -7.17
N GLY A 145 -11.10 20.80 -6.71
CA GLY A 145 -10.04 21.15 -5.76
C GLY A 145 -8.83 21.86 -6.39
N TRP A 146 -8.74 21.94 -7.72
CA TRP A 146 -7.65 22.67 -8.39
C TRP A 146 -7.85 24.18 -8.37
N SER A 147 -9.06 24.66 -8.05
CA SER A 147 -9.35 26.07 -7.83
C SER A 147 -9.79 26.34 -6.40
N GLY A 148 -9.33 27.47 -5.85
CA GLY A 148 -9.61 27.88 -4.47
C GLY A 148 -8.93 26.99 -3.43
N ASN A 149 -9.52 26.90 -2.24
CA ASN A 149 -8.97 26.08 -1.15
C ASN A 149 -9.24 24.58 -1.40
N PRO A 150 -8.21 23.73 -1.58
CA PRO A 150 -8.35 22.29 -1.81
C PRO A 150 -8.78 21.50 -0.57
N GLU A 151 -8.81 22.12 0.60
CA GLU A 151 -9.10 21.51 1.91
C GLU A 151 -10.49 21.91 2.45
N ARG A 152 -11.27 22.65 1.65
CA ARG A 152 -12.60 23.09 2.06
C ARG A 152 -13.55 21.91 2.31
N HIS A 153 -14.39 22.03 3.34
CA HIS A 153 -15.32 20.98 3.77
C HIS A 153 -16.28 20.52 2.67
N SER A 154 -16.70 21.39 1.75
CA SER A 154 -17.58 21.01 0.64
C SER A 154 -16.97 19.93 -0.28
N LEU A 155 -15.64 19.88 -0.41
CA LEU A 155 -14.96 18.81 -1.16
C LEU A 155 -14.92 17.48 -0.40
N ALA A 156 -14.87 17.53 0.94
CA ALA A 156 -14.99 16.33 1.76
C ALA A 156 -16.40 15.71 1.66
N VAL A 157 -17.44 16.54 1.56
CA VAL A 157 -18.82 16.09 1.28
C VAL A 157 -18.92 15.38 -0.06
N VAL A 158 -18.33 15.93 -1.14
CA VAL A 158 -18.30 15.28 -2.47
C VAL A 158 -17.44 14.02 -2.47
N THR A 159 -16.42 13.96 -1.61
CA THR A 159 -15.55 12.80 -1.45
C THR A 159 -16.27 11.58 -0.87
N ALA A 160 -17.22 11.77 0.06
CA ALA A 160 -17.94 10.67 0.70
C ALA A 160 -18.65 9.71 -0.28
N PRO A 161 -19.51 10.17 -1.23
CA PRO A 161 -20.14 9.27 -2.20
C PRO A 161 -19.13 8.62 -3.15
N VAL A 162 -18.06 9.33 -3.54
CA VAL A 162 -16.97 8.75 -4.35
C VAL A 162 -16.29 7.61 -3.59
N ALA A 163 -15.96 7.82 -2.31
CA ALA A 163 -15.38 6.80 -1.44
C ALA A 163 -16.30 5.59 -1.27
N ALA A 164 -17.60 5.79 -1.11
CA ALA A 164 -18.58 4.70 -1.06
C ALA A 164 -18.59 3.88 -2.37
N VAL A 165 -18.54 4.54 -3.54
CA VAL A 165 -18.46 3.85 -4.83
C VAL A 165 -17.17 3.05 -4.96
N LEU A 166 -16.02 3.59 -4.55
CA LEU A 166 -14.74 2.87 -4.55
C LEU A 166 -14.82 1.58 -3.72
N LEU A 167 -15.35 1.67 -2.50
CA LEU A 167 -15.53 0.50 -1.63
C LEU A 167 -16.49 -0.53 -2.24
N LEU A 168 -17.63 -0.10 -2.78
CA LEU A 168 -18.59 -0.99 -3.41
C LEU A 168 -18.00 -1.71 -4.64
N LEU A 169 -17.22 -1.00 -5.45
CA LEU A 169 -16.52 -1.59 -6.59
C LEU A 169 -15.50 -2.65 -6.13
N TYR A 170 -14.68 -2.32 -5.12
CA TYR A 170 -13.71 -3.24 -4.58
C TYR A 170 -14.36 -4.50 -3.97
N LEU A 171 -15.38 -4.32 -3.13
CA LEU A 171 -16.12 -5.43 -2.53
C LEU A 171 -16.82 -6.27 -3.58
N GLY A 172 -17.38 -5.64 -4.63
CA GLY A 172 -18.04 -6.34 -5.72
C GLY A 172 -17.08 -7.22 -6.54
N VAL A 173 -15.87 -6.74 -6.83
CA VAL A 173 -14.86 -7.55 -7.53
C VAL A 173 -14.31 -8.66 -6.63
N THR A 174 -13.95 -8.33 -5.39
CA THR A 174 -13.41 -9.29 -4.42
C THR A 174 -14.42 -10.41 -4.14
N ALA A 175 -15.71 -10.09 -3.99
CA ALA A 175 -16.77 -11.08 -3.81
C ALA A 175 -16.92 -12.00 -5.03
N ARG A 176 -16.79 -11.48 -6.26
CA ARG A 176 -16.80 -12.32 -7.47
C ARG A 176 -15.58 -13.24 -7.53
N GLY A 177 -14.39 -12.74 -7.19
CA GLY A 177 -13.16 -13.53 -7.11
C GLY A 177 -13.28 -14.68 -6.10
N LEU A 178 -13.78 -14.38 -4.90
CA LEU A 178 -14.03 -15.35 -3.83
C LEU A 178 -15.05 -16.43 -4.24
N ARG A 179 -16.14 -16.04 -4.91
CA ARG A 179 -17.15 -17.00 -5.41
C ARG A 179 -16.55 -17.92 -6.47
N ARG A 180 -15.65 -17.42 -7.31
CA ARG A 180 -14.94 -18.23 -8.32
C ARG A 180 -13.95 -19.21 -7.66
N HIS A 181 -13.19 -18.77 -6.67
CA HIS A 181 -12.25 -19.63 -5.93
C HIS A 181 -12.95 -20.72 -5.11
N LYS A 182 -14.07 -20.41 -4.44
CA LYS A 182 -14.86 -21.41 -3.70
C LYS A 182 -15.36 -22.55 -4.59
N ARG A 183 -15.72 -22.27 -5.84
CA ARG A 183 -16.15 -23.31 -6.81
C ARG A 183 -15.02 -24.24 -7.22
N LEU A 184 -13.79 -23.75 -7.27
CA LEU A 184 -12.61 -24.51 -7.66
C LEU A 184 -11.97 -25.28 -6.49
N HIS A 185 -11.99 -24.72 -5.27
CA HIS A 185 -11.46 -25.39 -4.07
C HIS A 185 -12.41 -26.41 -3.44
N ALA A 186 -13.69 -26.46 -3.84
CA ALA A 186 -14.60 -27.53 -3.44
C ALA A 186 -14.16 -28.92 -3.93
N GLU A 187 -13.19 -28.98 -4.85
CA GLU A 187 -12.66 -30.23 -5.45
C GLU A 187 -11.27 -30.64 -4.93
N SER A 188 -10.64 -29.82 -4.08
CA SER A 188 -9.30 -30.08 -3.54
C SER A 188 -9.36 -30.14 -2.01
N GLY A 189 -9.22 -31.34 -1.44
CA GLY A 189 -9.11 -31.51 0.02
C GLY A 189 -7.96 -30.68 0.57
N ALA A 190 -8.27 -29.70 1.43
CA ALA A 190 -7.27 -28.85 2.05
C ALA A 190 -6.42 -29.68 3.02
N VAL A 191 -5.11 -29.76 2.77
CA VAL A 191 -4.14 -30.30 3.72
C VAL A 191 -3.92 -29.23 4.80
N PRO A 192 -4.06 -29.54 6.10
CA PRO A 192 -3.73 -28.59 7.16
C PRO A 192 -2.24 -28.22 7.05
N GLY A 193 -1.96 -26.96 6.74
CA GLY A 193 -0.60 -26.43 6.79
C GLY A 193 -0.08 -26.47 8.23
N SER A 194 1.21 -26.78 8.41
CA SER A 194 1.89 -26.76 9.71
C SER A 194 2.16 -25.34 10.23
N GLY A 195 1.18 -24.44 10.10
CA GLY A 195 1.26 -23.02 10.41
C GLY A 195 0.95 -22.67 11.87
N TRP A 196 0.89 -21.38 12.17
CA TRP A 196 0.47 -20.88 13.49
C TRP A 196 -0.96 -21.28 13.79
N THR A 197 -1.28 -21.62 15.05
CA THR A 197 -2.68 -21.84 15.44
C THR A 197 -3.48 -20.55 15.25
N LEU A 198 -4.76 -20.64 14.92
CA LEU A 198 -5.63 -19.47 14.74
C LEU A 198 -5.54 -18.46 15.91
N PRO A 199 -5.58 -18.88 17.20
CA PRO A 199 -5.42 -17.93 18.30
C PRO A 199 -4.04 -17.25 18.33
N ALA A 200 -2.97 -17.97 17.99
CA ALA A 200 -1.64 -17.39 17.92
C ALA A 200 -1.54 -16.38 16.77
N ALA A 201 -2.08 -16.70 15.59
CA ALA A 201 -2.11 -15.80 14.45
C ALA A 201 -2.90 -14.52 14.75
N LEU A 202 -4.09 -14.64 15.34
CA LEU A 202 -4.89 -13.48 15.74
C LEU A 202 -4.22 -12.67 16.86
N GLY A 203 -3.58 -13.32 17.83
CA GLY A 203 -2.86 -12.65 18.91
C GLY A 203 -1.65 -11.86 18.40
N VAL A 204 -0.85 -12.45 17.52
CA VAL A 204 0.29 -11.76 16.87
C VAL A 204 -0.20 -10.63 15.98
N LEU A 205 -1.27 -10.87 15.20
CA LEU A 205 -1.87 -9.84 14.35
C LEU A 205 -2.30 -8.63 15.18
N ALA A 206 -3.09 -8.83 16.24
CA ALA A 206 -3.56 -7.76 17.11
C ALA A 206 -2.39 -6.99 17.76
N ALA A 207 -1.39 -7.71 18.28
CA ALA A 207 -0.22 -7.09 18.89
C ALA A 207 0.60 -6.28 17.87
N ALA A 208 0.87 -6.83 16.70
CA ALA A 208 1.62 -6.17 15.64
C ALA A 208 0.87 -4.93 15.14
N THR A 209 -0.45 -5.01 14.93
CA THR A 209 -1.29 -3.87 14.55
C THR A 209 -1.26 -2.76 15.62
N ALA A 210 -1.35 -3.11 16.90
CA ALA A 210 -1.26 -2.12 17.99
C ALA A 210 0.10 -1.43 18.04
N VAL A 211 1.20 -2.18 17.94
CA VAL A 211 2.56 -1.61 17.91
C VAL A 211 2.75 -0.73 16.67
N THR A 212 2.26 -1.16 15.51
CA THR A 212 2.24 -0.35 14.28
C THR A 212 1.52 0.97 14.50
N ALA A 213 0.40 1.00 15.23
CA ALA A 213 -0.28 2.25 15.54
C ALA A 213 0.60 3.23 16.31
N PHE A 214 1.26 2.80 17.39
CA PHE A 214 2.17 3.65 18.17
C PHE A 214 3.37 4.13 17.33
N VAL A 215 3.98 3.24 16.54
CA VAL A 215 5.14 3.61 15.71
C VAL A 215 4.74 4.54 14.56
N SER A 216 3.59 4.32 13.94
CA SER A 216 3.05 5.19 12.89
C SER A 216 2.70 6.59 13.42
N GLU A 217 2.18 6.68 14.63
CA GLU A 217 1.97 7.99 15.28
C GLU A 217 3.29 8.76 15.42
N ILE A 218 4.35 8.10 15.88
CA ILE A 218 5.69 8.70 16.00
C ILE A 218 6.24 9.09 14.63
N LEU A 219 6.09 8.23 13.62
CA LEU A 219 6.51 8.51 12.24
C LEU A 219 5.86 9.78 11.71
N VAL A 220 4.53 9.89 11.81
CA VAL A 220 3.79 11.03 11.25
C VAL A 220 4.16 12.32 11.98
N HIS A 221 4.26 12.31 13.31
CA HIS A 221 4.66 13.49 14.08
C HIS A 221 6.07 14.00 13.77
N SER A 222 6.97 13.11 13.33
CA SER A 222 8.36 13.46 13.03
C SER A 222 8.63 13.73 11.54
N LEU A 223 7.60 13.64 10.70
CA LEU A 223 7.71 13.73 9.25
C LEU A 223 8.21 15.11 8.79
N ASP A 224 7.59 16.19 9.27
CA ASP A 224 7.97 17.57 8.89
C ASP A 224 9.43 17.88 9.27
N ALA A 225 9.82 17.56 10.51
CA ALA A 225 11.19 17.75 10.98
C ALA A 225 12.21 16.95 10.15
N PHE A 226 11.88 15.71 9.78
CA PHE A 226 12.73 14.92 8.89
C PHE A 226 12.83 15.56 7.50
N ALA A 227 11.69 15.88 6.87
CA ALA A 227 11.62 16.47 5.54
C ALA A 227 12.47 17.76 5.46
N ASN A 228 12.30 18.66 6.42
CA ASN A 228 13.07 19.90 6.53
C ASN A 228 14.57 19.65 6.71
N ALA A 229 14.97 18.67 7.55
CA ALA A 229 16.37 18.38 7.82
C ALA A 229 17.13 17.83 6.59
N VAL A 230 16.44 17.08 5.71
CA VAL A 230 17.05 16.53 4.49
C VAL A 230 16.78 17.37 3.24
N GLY A 231 16.07 18.49 3.36
CA GLY A 231 15.75 19.39 2.26
C GLY A 231 14.76 18.78 1.24
N LEU A 232 13.85 17.94 1.71
CA LEU A 232 12.79 17.33 0.90
C LEU A 232 11.43 17.91 1.30
N SER A 233 10.47 17.89 0.38
CA SER A 233 9.08 18.26 0.69
C SER A 233 8.40 17.19 1.54
N GLU A 234 7.40 17.58 2.34
CA GLU A 234 6.54 16.61 3.05
C GLU A 234 5.84 15.69 2.05
N PHE A 235 5.41 16.25 0.92
CA PHE A 235 4.83 15.51 -0.19
C PHE A 235 5.77 14.42 -0.72
N PHE A 236 7.03 14.75 -1.02
CA PHE A 236 7.97 13.75 -1.53
C PHE A 236 8.24 12.67 -0.48
N THR A 237 8.45 13.10 0.77
CA THR A 237 8.69 12.20 1.89
C THR A 237 7.53 11.21 2.04
N ALA A 238 6.30 11.68 1.95
CA ALA A 238 5.11 10.84 2.00
C ALA A 238 4.95 9.93 0.76
N ALA A 239 5.07 10.49 -0.44
CA ALA A 239 4.85 9.78 -1.71
C ALA A 239 5.93 8.75 -2.04
N VAL A 240 7.15 8.90 -1.52
CA VAL A 240 8.26 7.99 -1.79
C VAL A 240 8.63 7.20 -0.55
N ILE A 241 9.04 7.87 0.53
CA ILE A 241 9.61 7.20 1.70
C ILE A 241 8.52 6.48 2.49
N VAL A 242 7.47 7.18 2.90
CA VAL A 242 6.37 6.59 3.69
C VAL A 242 5.62 5.53 2.87
N ALA A 243 5.40 5.78 1.58
CA ALA A 243 4.79 4.80 0.68
C ALA A 243 5.60 3.49 0.57
N ILE A 244 6.93 3.55 0.51
CA ILE A 244 7.77 2.34 0.52
C ILE A 244 7.68 1.63 1.87
N VAL A 245 7.71 2.38 2.98
CA VAL A 245 7.66 1.82 4.33
C VAL A 245 6.37 1.07 4.60
N GLY A 246 5.22 1.67 4.25
CA GLY A 246 3.91 1.02 4.42
C GLY A 246 3.86 -0.33 3.71
N ASN A 247 4.27 -0.35 2.44
CA ASN A 247 4.16 -1.54 1.58
C ASN A 247 5.35 -2.50 1.70
N ALA A 248 6.29 -2.27 2.62
CA ALA A 248 7.57 -2.98 2.61
C ALA A 248 7.43 -4.51 2.73
N ALA A 249 6.38 -4.96 3.42
CA ALA A 249 5.99 -6.36 3.51
C ALA A 249 5.71 -6.98 2.13
N GLU A 250 4.87 -6.32 1.35
CA GLU A 250 4.44 -6.77 0.04
C GLU A 250 5.58 -6.64 -0.98
N HIS A 251 6.38 -5.59 -0.87
CA HIS A 251 7.58 -5.37 -1.70
C HIS A 251 8.56 -6.54 -1.53
N GLY A 252 8.91 -6.83 -0.27
CA GLY A 252 9.82 -7.92 0.08
C GLY A 252 9.25 -9.29 -0.28
N GLY A 253 7.97 -9.51 0.01
CA GLY A 253 7.26 -10.75 -0.32
C GLY A 253 7.26 -11.04 -1.82
N ALA A 254 6.81 -10.07 -2.63
CA ALA A 254 6.78 -10.20 -4.08
C ALA A 254 8.17 -10.41 -4.68
N ALA A 255 9.19 -9.69 -4.20
CA ALA A 255 10.57 -9.87 -4.67
C ALA A 255 11.12 -11.27 -4.35
N VAL A 256 10.87 -11.80 -3.15
CA VAL A 256 11.29 -13.14 -2.74
C VAL A 256 10.56 -14.22 -3.55
N ILE A 257 9.24 -14.08 -3.74
CA ILE A 257 8.41 -15.00 -4.52
C ILE A 257 8.86 -15.01 -6.00
N ALA A 258 9.13 -13.83 -6.56
CA ALA A 258 9.66 -13.69 -7.91
C ALA A 258 11.02 -14.36 -8.06
N HIS A 259 11.95 -14.14 -7.11
CA HIS A 259 13.27 -14.75 -7.13
C HIS A 259 13.22 -16.29 -7.04
N ARG A 260 12.22 -16.83 -6.34
CA ARG A 260 11.94 -18.28 -6.26
C ARG A 260 11.26 -18.84 -7.52
N GLY A 261 11.05 -18.00 -8.54
CA GLY A 261 10.51 -18.41 -9.83
C GLY A 261 8.98 -18.44 -9.89
N ASN A 262 8.25 -17.97 -8.87
CA ASN A 262 6.79 -17.86 -8.96
C ASN A 262 6.37 -16.46 -9.40
N LEU A 263 6.72 -16.12 -10.64
CA LEU A 263 6.50 -14.78 -11.17
C LEU A 263 5.01 -14.43 -11.28
N ARG A 264 4.14 -15.40 -11.60
CA ARG A 264 2.68 -15.19 -11.67
C ARG A 264 2.14 -14.63 -10.36
N LEU A 265 2.44 -15.29 -9.24
CA LEU A 265 1.99 -14.85 -7.92
C LEU A 265 2.59 -13.49 -7.53
N ALA A 266 3.89 -13.28 -7.78
CA ALA A 266 4.54 -12.00 -7.47
C ALA A 266 3.92 -10.82 -8.24
N THR A 267 3.62 -11.00 -9.53
CA THR A 267 2.95 -9.96 -10.33
C THR A 267 1.51 -9.71 -9.88
N GLU A 268 0.80 -10.76 -9.46
CA GLU A 268 -0.58 -10.65 -8.97
C GLU A 268 -0.65 -9.93 -7.62
N ILE A 269 0.28 -10.18 -6.71
CA ILE A 269 0.41 -9.46 -5.44
C ILE A 269 0.63 -7.96 -5.69
N ALA A 270 1.58 -7.60 -6.54
CA ALA A 270 1.94 -6.20 -6.81
C ALA A 270 0.78 -5.40 -7.43
N VAL A 271 0.13 -5.95 -8.47
CA VAL A 271 -0.98 -5.27 -9.16
C VAL A 271 -2.24 -5.29 -8.29
N SER A 272 -2.50 -6.36 -7.53
CA SER A 272 -3.69 -6.44 -6.68
C SER A 272 -3.58 -5.47 -5.52
N SER A 273 -2.40 -5.36 -4.89
CA SER A 273 -2.18 -4.40 -3.81
C SER A 273 -2.42 -2.97 -4.29
N SER A 274 -1.94 -2.63 -5.49
CA SER A 274 -2.21 -1.31 -6.10
C SER A 274 -3.72 -1.01 -6.20
N ALA A 275 -4.53 -2.00 -6.60
CA ALA A 275 -5.99 -1.87 -6.63
C ALA A 275 -6.61 -1.80 -5.22
N GLN A 276 -6.06 -2.52 -4.24
CA GLN A 276 -6.51 -2.47 -2.84
C GLN A 276 -6.27 -1.08 -2.26
N VAL A 277 -5.09 -0.51 -2.44
CA VAL A 277 -4.77 0.84 -1.96
C VAL A 277 -5.66 1.89 -2.64
N ALA A 278 -5.79 1.81 -3.96
CA ALA A 278 -6.56 2.78 -4.74
C ALA A 278 -8.06 2.76 -4.41
N LEU A 279 -8.65 1.61 -4.11
CA LEU A 279 -10.10 1.51 -3.85
C LEU A 279 -10.43 1.32 -2.36
N LEU A 280 -9.87 0.29 -1.73
CA LEU A 280 -10.17 -0.08 -0.35
C LEU A 280 -9.56 0.91 0.63
N VAL A 281 -8.24 1.08 0.62
CA VAL A 281 -7.55 1.93 1.61
C VAL A 281 -7.98 3.38 1.44
N THR A 282 -7.92 3.90 0.21
CA THR A 282 -8.32 5.29 -0.06
C THR A 282 -9.80 5.54 0.28
N GLY A 283 -10.70 4.62 -0.09
CA GLY A 283 -12.12 4.73 0.26
C GLY A 283 -12.38 4.64 1.77
N ALA A 284 -11.68 3.73 2.47
CA ALA A 284 -11.79 3.57 3.91
C ALA A 284 -11.27 4.81 4.66
N VAL A 285 -10.07 5.30 4.32
CA VAL A 285 -9.51 6.53 4.90
C VAL A 285 -10.45 7.71 4.69
N ALA A 286 -10.98 7.88 3.48
CA ALA A 286 -11.89 8.97 3.18
C ALA A 286 -13.16 8.94 4.03
N LEU A 287 -13.79 7.77 4.22
CA LEU A 287 -14.98 7.65 5.07
C LEU A 287 -14.65 7.75 6.57
N LEU A 288 -13.60 7.06 7.03
CA LEU A 288 -13.16 7.09 8.42
C LEU A 288 -12.66 8.46 8.84
N SER A 289 -12.17 9.28 7.91
CA SER A 289 -11.77 10.65 8.18
C SER A 289 -12.89 11.50 8.77
N TRP A 290 -14.17 11.14 8.56
CA TRP A 290 -15.31 11.86 9.15
C TRP A 290 -15.45 11.68 10.67
N LEU A 291 -14.77 10.67 11.23
CA LEU A 291 -14.67 10.49 12.67
C LEU A 291 -13.71 11.50 13.32
N VAL A 292 -12.89 12.16 12.50
CA VAL A 292 -11.92 13.16 12.91
C VAL A 292 -12.22 14.49 12.19
N LYS A 293 -11.84 15.63 12.77
CA LYS A 293 -12.07 16.95 12.14
C LYS A 293 -10.72 17.60 11.81
N PRO A 294 -10.54 18.18 10.61
CA PRO A 294 -11.47 18.18 9.47
C PRO A 294 -11.49 16.85 8.70
N ALA A 295 -12.62 16.52 8.08
CA ALA A 295 -12.73 15.35 7.20
C ALA A 295 -11.86 15.53 5.94
N LEU A 296 -11.28 14.44 5.43
CA LEU A 296 -10.33 14.45 4.32
C LEU A 296 -11.03 14.65 2.97
N PRO A 297 -10.72 15.74 2.22
CA PRO A 297 -11.07 15.84 0.82
C PRO A 297 -10.03 15.11 -0.05
N LEU A 298 -10.48 14.23 -0.95
CA LEU A 298 -9.61 13.54 -1.92
C LEU A 298 -9.29 14.44 -3.13
N THR A 299 -8.65 15.57 -2.86
CA THR A 299 -8.30 16.59 -3.87
C THR A 299 -6.89 16.36 -4.40
N PHE A 300 -6.68 15.27 -5.13
CA PHE A 300 -5.38 14.96 -5.71
C PHE A 300 -4.91 16.03 -6.73
N ARG A 301 -3.61 16.27 -6.79
CA ARG A 301 -2.94 17.13 -7.77
C ARG A 301 -2.96 16.51 -9.15
N PRO A 302 -2.84 17.33 -10.21
CA PRO A 302 -2.60 16.82 -11.56
C PRO A 302 -1.43 15.85 -11.63
N VAL A 303 -0.31 16.15 -10.94
CA VAL A 303 0.88 15.28 -10.90
C VAL A 303 0.60 13.93 -10.24
N GLU A 304 -0.22 13.92 -9.18
CA GLU A 304 -0.59 12.69 -8.47
C GLU A 304 -1.45 11.77 -9.35
N LEU A 305 -2.49 12.33 -9.99
CA LEU A 305 -3.37 11.58 -10.88
C LEU A 305 -2.65 11.15 -12.18
N ALA A 306 -1.78 12.00 -12.71
CA ALA A 306 -0.94 11.67 -13.87
C ALA A 306 0.02 10.52 -13.55
N ALA A 307 0.62 10.51 -12.36
CA ALA A 307 1.49 9.41 -11.93
C ALA A 307 0.70 8.11 -11.76
N MET A 308 -0.46 8.12 -11.09
CA MET A 308 -1.29 6.92 -10.93
C MET A 308 -1.79 6.37 -12.27
N GLY A 309 -2.42 7.22 -13.10
CA GLY A 309 -2.95 6.83 -14.39
C GLY A 309 -1.85 6.44 -15.38
N GLY A 310 -0.75 7.19 -15.43
CA GLY A 310 0.42 6.89 -16.24
C GLY A 310 1.07 5.57 -15.85
N SER A 311 1.16 5.27 -14.55
CA SER A 311 1.66 3.98 -14.07
C SER A 311 0.76 2.83 -14.51
N ALA A 312 -0.56 2.97 -14.35
CA ALA A 312 -1.52 1.95 -14.78
C ALA A 312 -1.44 1.68 -16.29
N LEU A 313 -1.28 2.74 -17.11
CA LEU A 313 -1.09 2.62 -18.56
C LEU A 313 0.25 1.96 -18.94
N ALA A 314 1.34 2.35 -18.28
CA ALA A 314 2.65 1.76 -18.51
C ALA A 314 2.66 0.26 -18.20
N VAL A 315 2.04 -0.15 -17.08
CA VAL A 315 1.90 -1.57 -16.76
C VAL A 315 0.97 -2.29 -17.73
N ALA A 316 -0.15 -1.67 -18.13
CA ALA A 316 -1.04 -2.27 -19.13
C ALA A 316 -0.33 -2.52 -20.48
N PHE A 317 0.60 -1.63 -20.85
CA PHE A 317 1.47 -1.82 -22.01
C PHE A 317 2.45 -2.97 -21.83
N VAL A 318 3.14 -3.04 -20.68
CA VAL A 318 4.05 -4.17 -20.34
C VAL A 318 3.30 -5.51 -20.37
N LEU A 319 2.05 -5.54 -19.91
CA LEU A 319 1.24 -6.76 -19.86
C LEU A 319 0.52 -7.08 -21.19
N TRP A 320 0.73 -6.28 -22.25
CA TRP A 320 -0.04 -6.37 -23.49
C TRP A 320 0.09 -7.73 -24.18
N ASP A 321 1.29 -8.30 -24.25
CA ASP A 321 1.55 -9.60 -24.87
C ASP A 321 1.49 -10.77 -23.87
N ALA A 322 1.21 -10.47 -22.59
CA ALA A 322 1.17 -11.40 -21.46
C ALA A 322 2.47 -12.19 -21.23
N ARG A 323 3.62 -11.74 -21.78
CA ARG A 323 4.92 -12.39 -21.57
C ARG A 323 5.71 -11.62 -20.53
N THR A 324 6.66 -12.31 -19.92
CA THR A 324 7.54 -11.72 -18.90
C THR A 324 8.92 -11.51 -19.47
N ARG A 325 9.41 -10.27 -19.39
CA ARG A 325 10.77 -9.95 -19.83
C ARG A 325 11.50 -9.14 -18.76
N ARG A 326 12.77 -9.49 -18.53
CA ARG A 326 13.59 -8.80 -17.53
C ARG A 326 13.77 -7.31 -17.81
N TRP A 327 13.85 -6.92 -19.08
CA TRP A 327 13.99 -5.51 -19.48
C TRP A 327 12.72 -4.69 -19.23
N GLU A 328 11.53 -5.31 -19.29
CA GLU A 328 10.27 -4.64 -18.91
C GLU A 328 10.29 -4.31 -17.42
N GLY A 329 10.84 -5.20 -16.60
CA GLY A 329 11.09 -4.93 -15.18
C GLY A 329 12.03 -3.73 -14.97
N ALA A 330 13.15 -3.68 -15.71
CA ALA A 330 14.06 -2.54 -15.66
C ALA A 330 13.41 -1.23 -16.13
N LEU A 331 12.55 -1.29 -17.17
CA LEU A 331 11.77 -0.15 -17.65
C LEU A 331 10.85 0.39 -16.54
N LEU A 332 10.09 -0.49 -15.87
CA LEU A 332 9.18 -0.07 -14.79
C LEU A 332 9.94 0.56 -13.60
N ILE A 333 11.10 0.00 -13.22
CA ILE A 333 11.97 0.59 -12.20
C ILE A 333 12.47 1.99 -12.64
N GLY A 334 12.86 2.14 -13.91
CA GLY A 334 13.26 3.43 -14.47
C GLY A 334 12.11 4.44 -14.46
N LEU A 335 10.89 4.02 -14.80
CA LEU A 335 9.70 4.87 -14.72
C LEU A 335 9.36 5.27 -13.28
N TYR A 336 9.56 4.39 -12.30
CA TYR A 336 9.41 4.74 -10.89
C TYR A 336 10.41 5.84 -10.47
N ALA A 337 11.68 5.71 -10.89
CA ALA A 337 12.69 6.74 -10.61
C ALA A 337 12.29 8.10 -11.22
N VAL A 338 11.78 8.11 -12.46
CA VAL A 338 11.26 9.32 -13.09
C VAL A 338 10.06 9.90 -12.33
N ALA A 339 9.12 9.06 -11.87
CA ALA A 339 7.98 9.49 -11.06
C ALA A 339 8.44 10.11 -9.73
N ALA A 340 9.41 9.47 -9.04
CA ALA A 340 9.99 9.99 -7.80
C ALA A 340 10.68 11.34 -8.02
N ILE A 341 11.45 11.50 -9.10
CA ILE A 341 12.04 12.80 -9.48
C ILE A 341 10.94 13.84 -9.70
N GLY A 342 9.88 13.49 -10.43
CA GLY A 342 8.72 14.36 -10.66
C GLY A 342 8.04 14.78 -9.35
N PHE A 343 7.92 13.88 -8.38
CA PHE A 343 7.42 14.19 -7.05
C PHE A 343 8.33 15.15 -6.28
N GLY A 344 9.65 15.02 -6.45
CA GLY A 344 10.62 15.94 -5.84
C GLY A 344 10.46 17.37 -6.36
N PHE A 345 10.29 17.54 -7.67
CA PHE A 345 10.04 18.85 -8.29
C PHE A 345 8.64 19.41 -8.02
N ALA A 346 7.65 18.57 -7.74
CA ALA A 346 6.29 19.02 -7.46
C ALA A 346 6.16 19.78 -6.14
N GLY A 347 7.07 19.56 -5.18
CA GLY A 347 7.08 20.25 -3.89
C GLY A 347 5.82 20.06 -3.06
N ASP A 348 5.72 20.83 -1.98
CA ASP A 348 4.52 20.95 -1.14
C ASP A 348 3.47 21.88 -1.78
N ARG A 349 2.25 21.84 -1.24
CA ARG A 349 1.12 22.66 -1.68
C ARG A 349 1.01 23.93 -0.88
#